data_AF-A0A3R7BB21-F1
#
_entry.id   AF-A0A3R7BB21-F1
#
_cell.length_a   1.000
_cell.length_b   1.000
_cell.length_c   1.000
_cell.angle_alpha   90.00
_cell.angle_beta   90.00
_cell.angle_gamma   90.00
#
_symmetry.space_group_name_H-M   'P 1'
#
loop_
_entity.id
_entity.type
_entity.pdbx_description
1 polymer ?
#
loop_
_entity_poly.entity_id
_entity_poly.type
_entity_poly.pdbx_seq_one_letter_code
_entity_poly.pdbx_strand_id
1 'polypeptide(L)'
;MHPTMDPDARLFPAVNPGDNFSRSFAKLIHALVALDGVDRLPNVATHSIRKGAVTFALSGCTSGPSIGVLTTRAGWSLGDVLDRYIHTHLRGTSTPDLLHQLAPNVTINDGNIRRTGIPPHVHMYTQLEVMRNELQSTRDELQTARSELHNVHGKVDIILAELQSMRTASTPGWILWFLGNDSTQDRPFRCIHSSDLATEAAKNMYVHWKHVMRRMEDIFEAETGAKPHDHDRPSDRHVTESFGVVFRVLGPQLTGRNKKRKRDETDLKVATVSGILHKMKRSAY
;
A
#
# COMPACT_ATOMS: atom_id res chain seq x y z
N MET A 1 -37.81 33.13 47.13
CA MET A 1 -38.96 33.30 46.21
C MET A 1 -38.52 32.71 44.87
N HIS A 2 -38.89 31.45 44.59
CA HIS A 2 -38.60 30.85 43.28
C HIS A 2 -39.53 31.54 42.29
N PRO A 3 -39.05 32.12 41.17
CA PRO A 3 -39.95 32.67 40.17
C PRO A 3 -40.82 31.52 39.66
N THR A 4 -42.09 31.51 40.07
CA THR A 4 -43.12 30.64 39.52
C THR A 4 -43.36 31.14 38.10
N MET A 5 -42.74 30.46 37.13
CA MET A 5 -43.16 30.57 35.75
C MET A 5 -44.64 30.21 35.70
N ASP A 6 -45.45 31.10 35.13
CA ASP A 6 -46.83 30.79 34.82
C ASP A 6 -46.84 29.50 33.96
N PRO A 7 -47.53 28.42 34.40
CA PRO A 7 -47.53 27.15 33.68
C PRO A 7 -48.09 27.28 32.26
N ASP A 8 -48.88 28.32 31.99
CA ASP A 8 -49.47 28.60 30.69
C ASP A 8 -48.64 29.62 29.88
N ALA A 9 -47.58 30.19 30.46
CA ALA A 9 -46.67 31.06 29.73
C ALA A 9 -45.85 30.27 28.71
N ARG A 10 -45.87 30.75 27.46
CA ARG A 10 -45.07 30.17 26.38
C ARG A 10 -43.59 30.33 26.70
N LEU A 11 -42.84 29.24 26.62
CA LEU A 11 -41.38 29.21 26.76
C LEU A 11 -40.66 30.21 25.84
N PHE A 12 -41.21 30.43 24.64
CA PHE A 12 -40.74 31.44 23.70
C PHE A 12 -41.85 32.49 23.47
N PRO A 13 -41.73 33.72 24.00
CA PRO A 13 -42.81 34.72 24.00
C PRO A 13 -43.02 35.44 22.65
N ALA A 14 -42.68 34.80 21.53
CA ALA A 14 -42.82 35.40 20.19
C ALA A 14 -44.19 35.11 19.57
N VAL A 15 -44.61 35.98 18.64
CA VAL A 15 -45.88 35.83 17.89
C VAL A 15 -45.87 34.59 16.97
N ASN A 16 -44.70 34.17 16.45
CA ASN A 16 -44.50 32.93 15.69
C ASN A 16 -43.08 32.36 15.90
N PRO A 17 -42.80 31.70 17.04
CA PRO A 17 -41.45 31.28 17.41
C PRO A 17 -40.84 30.26 16.44
N GLY A 18 -41.66 29.35 15.88
CA GLY A 18 -41.20 28.33 14.94
C GLY A 18 -40.70 28.88 13.61
N ASP A 19 -41.40 29.87 13.03
CA ASP A 19 -41.00 30.51 11.78
C ASP A 19 -39.77 31.41 11.97
N ASN A 20 -39.74 32.14 13.09
CA ASN A 20 -38.59 32.98 13.45
C ASN A 20 -37.33 32.13 13.61
N PHE A 21 -37.43 31.01 14.33
CA PHE A 21 -36.33 30.07 14.48
C PHE A 21 -35.93 29.42 13.15
N SER A 22 -36.90 28.95 12.35
CA SER A 22 -36.63 28.34 11.03
C SER A 22 -35.86 29.29 10.10
N ARG A 23 -36.24 30.59 10.09
CA ARG A 23 -35.59 31.61 9.27
C ARG A 23 -34.17 31.91 9.75
N SER A 24 -33.97 32.06 11.06
CA SER A 24 -32.63 32.28 11.64
C SER A 24 -31.71 31.07 11.43
N PHE A 25 -32.24 29.86 11.58
CA PHE A 25 -31.53 28.62 11.31
C PHE A 25 -31.11 28.51 9.83
N ALA A 26 -32.02 28.74 8.89
CA ALA A 26 -31.71 28.71 7.47
C ALA A 26 -30.60 29.71 7.10
N LYS A 27 -30.65 30.93 7.64
CA LYS A 27 -29.58 31.93 7.43
C LYS A 27 -28.23 31.44 7.93
N LEU A 28 -28.18 30.86 9.12
CA LEU A 28 -26.94 30.31 9.69
C LEU A 28 -26.37 29.20 8.82
N ILE A 29 -27.19 28.23 8.42
CA ILE A 29 -26.74 27.09 7.60
C ILE A 29 -26.24 27.57 6.23
N HIS A 30 -26.94 28.50 5.59
CA HIS A 30 -26.48 29.06 4.32
C HIS A 30 -25.14 29.79 4.46
N ALA A 31 -24.93 30.54 5.55
CA ALA A 31 -23.64 31.18 5.80
C ALA A 31 -22.50 30.17 6.01
N LEU A 32 -22.76 29.08 6.74
CA LEU A 32 -21.77 28.02 6.97
C LEU A 32 -21.42 27.30 5.68
N VAL A 33 -22.43 26.93 4.89
CA VAL A 33 -22.25 26.13 3.67
C VAL A 33 -21.62 26.97 2.53
N ALA A 34 -21.80 28.29 2.56
CA ALA A 34 -21.09 29.21 1.67
C ALA A 34 -19.58 29.26 1.94
N LEU A 35 -19.13 29.01 3.19
CA LEU A 35 -17.69 28.87 3.49
C LEU A 35 -17.07 27.65 2.80
N ASP A 36 -17.87 26.60 2.58
CA ASP A 36 -17.47 25.38 1.89
C ASP A 36 -17.67 25.44 0.35
N GLY A 37 -17.97 26.62 -0.19
CA GLY A 37 -18.13 26.84 -1.63
C GLY A 37 -19.46 26.34 -2.21
N VAL A 38 -20.47 26.12 -1.38
CA VAL A 38 -21.81 25.70 -1.82
C VAL A 38 -22.79 26.87 -1.69
N ASP A 39 -23.31 27.33 -2.82
CA ASP A 39 -24.11 28.58 -2.89
C ASP A 39 -25.44 28.50 -2.13
N ARG A 40 -26.16 27.37 -2.22
CA ARG A 40 -27.46 27.23 -1.55
C ARG A 40 -27.91 25.78 -1.41
N LEU A 41 -28.33 25.40 -0.20
CA LEU A 41 -29.04 24.15 0.04
C LEU A 41 -30.55 24.31 -0.19
N PRO A 42 -31.20 23.42 -0.95
CA PRO A 42 -32.65 23.43 -1.09
C PRO A 42 -33.33 22.98 0.21
N ASN A 43 -34.44 23.64 0.57
CA ASN A 43 -35.37 23.20 1.62
C ASN A 43 -34.75 23.04 3.03
N VAL A 44 -33.86 23.94 3.44
CA VAL A 44 -33.35 24.00 4.82
C VAL A 44 -34.37 24.64 5.75
N ALA A 45 -34.84 23.88 6.73
CA ALA A 45 -35.77 24.34 7.75
C ALA A 45 -35.59 23.55 9.05
N THR A 46 -36.43 23.81 10.05
CA THR A 46 -36.45 23.08 11.34
C THR A 46 -36.58 21.55 11.18
N HIS A 47 -37.22 21.09 10.11
CA HIS A 47 -37.30 19.66 9.80
C HIS A 47 -35.91 19.04 9.48
N SER A 48 -34.98 19.83 8.94
CA SER A 48 -33.61 19.40 8.64
C SER A 48 -32.81 19.07 9.91
N ILE A 49 -33.06 19.76 11.03
CA ILE A 49 -32.44 19.45 12.33
C ILE A 49 -32.86 18.06 12.80
N ARG A 50 -34.16 17.77 12.73
CA ARG A 50 -34.70 16.44 13.10
C ARG A 50 -34.14 15.33 12.21
N LYS A 51 -34.08 15.57 10.89
CA LYS A 51 -33.43 14.64 9.94
C LYS A 51 -31.95 14.40 10.28
N GLY A 52 -31.18 15.47 10.47
CA GLY A 52 -29.75 15.39 10.78
C GLY A 52 -29.46 14.65 12.10
N ALA A 53 -30.26 14.91 13.14
CA ALA A 53 -30.12 14.20 14.41
C ALA A 53 -30.39 12.70 14.29
N VAL A 54 -31.41 12.31 13.51
CA VAL A 54 -31.72 10.89 13.25
C VAL A 54 -30.62 10.24 12.42
N THR A 55 -30.14 10.91 11.36
CA THR A 55 -29.02 10.41 10.54
C THR A 55 -27.75 10.25 11.38
N PHE A 56 -27.44 11.21 12.25
CA PHE A 56 -26.28 11.12 13.14
C PHE A 56 -26.40 9.95 14.11
N ALA A 57 -27.56 9.74 14.72
CA ALA A 57 -27.80 8.62 15.63
C ALA A 57 -27.74 7.25 14.93
N LEU A 58 -27.98 7.20 13.63
CA LEU A 58 -27.87 5.98 12.81
C LEU A 58 -26.46 5.77 12.23
N SER A 59 -25.70 6.85 12.03
CA SER A 59 -24.38 6.80 11.42
C SER A 59 -23.34 6.28 12.42
N GLY A 60 -22.85 5.06 12.19
CA GLY A 60 -21.75 4.48 12.98
C GLY A 60 -22.12 3.30 13.88
N CYS A 61 -23.36 2.81 13.83
CA CYS A 61 -23.78 1.61 14.56
C CYS A 61 -24.06 0.44 13.61
N THR A 62 -23.47 -0.72 13.87
CA THR A 62 -23.77 -1.98 13.15
C THR A 62 -25.18 -2.52 13.45
N SER A 63 -25.80 -2.06 14.55
CA SER A 63 -27.20 -2.29 14.91
C SER A 63 -27.83 -1.00 15.46
N GLY A 64 -28.29 -0.13 14.56
CA GLY A 64 -28.95 1.12 14.94
C GLY A 64 -30.25 0.91 15.74
N PRO A 65 -30.72 1.93 16.49
CA PRO A 65 -32.00 1.89 17.19
C PRO A 65 -33.14 1.61 16.21
N SER A 66 -34.17 0.89 16.68
CA SER A 66 -35.29 0.51 15.81
C SER A 66 -36.00 1.74 15.24
N ILE A 67 -36.52 1.60 14.01
CA ILE A 67 -37.24 2.69 13.33
C ILE A 67 -38.44 3.19 14.14
N GLY A 68 -39.10 2.31 14.91
CA GLY A 68 -40.18 2.69 15.81
C GLY A 68 -39.71 3.64 16.92
N VAL A 69 -38.55 3.36 17.52
CA VAL A 69 -37.95 4.23 18.54
C VAL A 69 -37.59 5.59 17.95
N LEU A 70 -36.99 5.63 16.76
CA LEU A 70 -36.63 6.89 16.08
C LEU A 70 -37.85 7.71 15.70
N THR A 71 -38.87 7.08 15.13
CA THR A 71 -40.13 7.72 14.73
C THR A 71 -40.83 8.33 15.94
N THR A 72 -40.84 7.61 17.07
CA THR A 72 -41.42 8.10 18.34
C THR A 72 -40.63 9.28 18.90
N ARG A 73 -39.29 9.22 18.89
CA ARG A 73 -38.41 10.27 19.40
C ARG A 73 -38.36 11.52 18.52
N ALA A 74 -38.50 11.35 17.21
CA ALA A 74 -38.57 12.45 16.24
C ALA A 74 -39.98 13.05 16.13
N GLY A 75 -40.99 12.43 16.75
CA GLY A 75 -42.38 12.86 16.71
C GLY A 75 -42.99 12.73 15.31
N TRP A 76 -42.64 11.67 14.57
CA TRP A 76 -43.13 11.44 13.22
C TRP A 76 -44.25 10.37 13.20
N SER A 77 -45.14 10.45 12.21
CA SER A 77 -46.07 9.36 11.91
C SER A 77 -45.34 8.22 11.21
N LEU A 78 -45.57 6.99 11.63
CA LEU A 78 -44.88 5.83 11.06
C LEU A 78 -45.20 5.65 9.56
N GLY A 79 -46.45 5.92 9.15
CA GLY A 79 -46.90 5.78 7.75
C GLY A 79 -46.09 6.58 6.74
N ASP A 80 -45.96 7.89 6.92
CA ASP A 80 -45.31 8.78 5.94
C ASP A 80 -43.77 8.72 5.98
N VAL A 81 -43.20 8.21 7.09
CA VAL A 81 -41.75 8.10 7.29
C VAL A 81 -41.19 6.82 6.69
N LEU A 82 -41.93 5.71 6.80
CA LEU A 82 -41.53 4.43 6.21
C LEU A 82 -41.29 4.59 4.70
N ASP A 83 -42.15 5.35 4.02
CA ASP A 83 -42.11 5.54 2.57
C ASP A 83 -41.05 6.56 2.09
N ARG A 84 -40.51 7.41 2.99
CA ARG A 84 -39.58 8.49 2.62
C ARG A 84 -38.13 8.26 3.07
N TYR A 85 -37.92 7.49 4.13
CA TYR A 85 -36.60 7.36 4.77
C TYR A 85 -35.97 5.97 4.69
N ILE A 86 -36.75 4.92 4.42
CA ILE A 86 -36.19 3.56 4.25
C ILE A 86 -35.27 3.47 3.02
N HIS A 87 -35.39 4.38 2.04
CA HIS A 87 -34.47 4.44 0.91
C HIS A 87 -33.01 4.75 1.29
N THR A 88 -32.75 5.30 2.49
CA THR A 88 -31.40 5.73 2.90
C THR A 88 -30.61 4.66 3.64
N HIS A 89 -31.23 3.59 4.13
CA HIS A 89 -30.52 2.43 4.68
C HIS A 89 -29.88 1.52 3.61
N LEU A 90 -30.11 1.81 2.34
CA LEU A 90 -29.55 1.07 1.19
C LEU A 90 -28.62 1.93 0.32
N ARG A 91 -28.23 3.13 0.79
CA ARG A 91 -27.30 4.00 0.05
C ARG A 91 -25.81 3.65 0.24
N GLY A 92 -25.54 2.41 0.68
CA GLY A 92 -24.24 1.73 0.54
C GLY A 92 -24.25 0.67 -0.55
N THR A 93 -25.39 0.35 -1.15
CA THR A 93 -25.54 -0.65 -2.22
C THR A 93 -26.49 -0.12 -3.30
N SER A 94 -26.14 1.01 -3.91
CA SER A 94 -26.84 1.47 -5.11
C SER A 94 -26.41 0.64 -6.33
N THR A 95 -26.92 -0.58 -6.43
CA THR A 95 -27.22 -1.17 -7.73
C THR A 95 -28.74 -1.08 -7.91
N PRO A 96 -29.25 -0.32 -8.89
CA PRO A 96 -30.68 -0.34 -9.25
C PRO A 96 -31.18 -1.74 -9.69
N ASP A 97 -30.26 -2.69 -9.77
CA ASP A 97 -30.44 -4.07 -10.20
C ASP A 97 -31.18 -4.95 -9.18
N LEU A 98 -31.07 -4.69 -7.86
CA LEU A 98 -31.70 -5.55 -6.85
C LEU A 98 -33.23 -5.51 -6.89
N LEU A 99 -33.82 -4.33 -7.07
CA LEU A 99 -35.28 -4.18 -7.16
C LEU A 99 -35.81 -4.80 -8.47
N HIS A 100 -35.02 -4.73 -9.55
CA HIS A 100 -35.32 -5.34 -10.84
C HIS A 100 -35.11 -6.87 -10.85
N GLN A 101 -34.17 -7.38 -10.06
CA GLN A 101 -33.93 -8.82 -9.82
C GLN A 101 -34.98 -9.44 -8.88
N LEU A 102 -35.51 -8.67 -7.92
CA LEU A 102 -36.48 -9.15 -6.95
C LEU A 102 -37.92 -9.08 -7.47
N ALA A 103 -38.24 -8.14 -8.35
CA ALA A 103 -39.56 -8.01 -8.99
C ALA A 103 -40.11 -9.31 -9.60
N PRO A 104 -39.35 -10.11 -10.38
CA PRO A 104 -39.85 -11.38 -10.91
C PRO A 104 -40.02 -12.48 -9.87
N ASN A 105 -39.39 -12.36 -8.69
CA ASN A 105 -39.44 -13.35 -7.61
C ASN A 105 -40.58 -13.06 -6.61
N VAL A 106 -41.33 -11.98 -6.80
CA VAL A 106 -42.48 -11.59 -5.98
C VAL A 106 -43.74 -11.62 -6.84
N THR A 107 -44.39 -12.79 -6.92
CA THR A 107 -45.69 -12.91 -7.58
C THR A 107 -46.80 -12.39 -6.66
N ILE A 108 -47.47 -11.32 -7.06
CA ILE A 108 -48.71 -10.84 -6.45
C ILE A 108 -49.86 -11.60 -7.11
N ASN A 109 -50.03 -12.87 -6.74
CA ASN A 109 -51.26 -13.59 -7.04
C ASN A 109 -52.05 -13.70 -5.74
N ASP A 110 -53.17 -12.99 -5.74
CA ASP A 110 -54.14 -12.78 -4.67
C ASP A 110 -53.70 -11.83 -3.55
N GLY A 111 -54.64 -10.99 -3.10
CA GLY A 111 -54.47 -9.85 -2.18
C GLY A 111 -54.02 -10.18 -0.75
N ASN A 112 -53.18 -11.20 -0.56
CA ASN A 112 -52.48 -11.51 0.66
C ASN A 112 -51.00 -11.79 0.39
N ILE A 113 -50.11 -11.07 1.09
CA ILE A 113 -48.67 -11.30 1.09
C ILE A 113 -48.40 -12.72 1.60
N ARG A 114 -48.08 -13.66 0.70
CA ARG A 114 -47.54 -14.95 1.12
C ARG A 114 -46.09 -14.77 1.53
N ARG A 115 -45.74 -15.24 2.73
CA ARG A 115 -44.34 -15.32 3.20
C ARG A 115 -43.58 -16.18 2.20
N THR A 116 -42.75 -15.58 1.36
CA THR A 116 -41.67 -16.31 0.68
C THR A 116 -40.87 -16.96 1.81
N GLY A 117 -40.98 -18.28 1.95
CA GLY A 117 -40.66 -19.05 3.17
C GLY A 117 -39.19 -19.06 3.60
N ILE A 118 -38.37 -18.17 3.06
CA ILE A 118 -37.00 -17.96 3.46
C ILE A 118 -36.91 -16.51 3.95
N PRO A 119 -36.97 -16.29 5.27
CA PRO A 119 -36.78 -14.97 5.84
C PRO A 119 -35.47 -14.35 5.35
N PRO A 120 -35.40 -13.03 5.12
CA PRO A 120 -34.22 -12.36 4.55
C PRO A 120 -32.93 -12.58 5.35
N HIS A 121 -33.02 -12.95 6.64
CA HIS A 121 -31.86 -13.32 7.45
C HIS A 121 -31.13 -14.58 6.95
N VAL A 122 -31.81 -15.52 6.29
CA VAL A 122 -31.15 -16.74 5.76
C VAL A 122 -30.30 -16.37 4.55
N HIS A 123 -30.81 -15.51 3.66
CA HIS A 123 -30.02 -15.03 2.52
C HIS A 123 -28.81 -14.20 2.97
N MET A 124 -29.02 -13.31 3.95
CA MET A 124 -27.92 -12.56 4.57
C MET A 124 -26.90 -13.50 5.22
N TYR A 125 -27.34 -14.55 5.93
CA TYR A 125 -26.45 -15.52 6.53
C TYR A 125 -25.64 -16.28 5.47
N THR A 126 -26.28 -16.72 4.38
CA THR A 126 -25.56 -17.39 3.28
C THR A 126 -24.53 -16.48 2.62
N GLN A 127 -24.83 -15.18 2.46
CA GLN A 127 -23.87 -14.22 1.91
C GLN A 127 -22.70 -13.97 2.87
N LEU A 128 -22.98 -13.85 4.17
CA LEU A 128 -21.93 -13.71 5.20
C LEU A 128 -21.03 -14.94 5.25
N GLU A 129 -21.59 -16.12 5.05
CA GLU A 129 -20.84 -17.37 5.00
C GLU A 129 -19.91 -17.45 3.78
N VAL A 130 -20.40 -17.02 2.60
CA VAL A 130 -19.56 -16.89 1.40
C VAL A 130 -18.45 -15.88 1.61
N MET A 131 -18.75 -14.67 2.10
CA MET A 131 -17.75 -13.64 2.38
C MET A 131 -16.70 -14.10 3.39
N ARG A 132 -17.11 -14.85 4.42
CA ARG A 132 -16.20 -15.43 5.41
C ARG A 132 -15.23 -16.42 4.75
N ASN A 133 -15.72 -17.28 3.85
CA ASN A 133 -14.88 -18.26 3.16
C ASN A 133 -13.89 -17.57 2.19
N GLU A 134 -14.31 -16.52 1.50
CA GLU A 134 -13.43 -15.70 0.64
C GLU A 134 -12.35 -14.98 1.47
N LEU A 135 -12.70 -14.40 2.62
CA LEU A 135 -11.74 -13.81 3.56
C LEU A 135 -10.76 -14.84 4.14
N GLN A 136 -11.23 -16.08 4.35
CA GLN A 136 -10.38 -17.17 4.79
C GLN A 136 -9.36 -17.55 3.70
N SER A 137 -9.82 -17.70 2.45
CA SER A 137 -8.95 -18.02 1.30
C SER A 137 -7.89 -16.96 1.08
N THR A 138 -8.29 -15.69 1.05
CA THR A 138 -7.35 -14.56 0.89
C THR A 138 -6.35 -14.47 2.04
N ARG A 139 -6.76 -14.80 3.27
CA ARG A 139 -5.84 -14.89 4.41
C ARG A 139 -4.81 -16.01 4.22
N ASP A 140 -5.23 -17.18 3.75
CA ASP A 140 -4.34 -18.33 3.55
C ASP A 140 -3.34 -18.06 2.40
N GLU A 141 -3.80 -17.40 1.32
CA GLU A 141 -2.92 -16.89 0.25
C GLU A 141 -1.90 -15.89 0.80
N LEU A 142 -2.34 -14.93 1.63
CA LEU A 142 -1.46 -13.94 2.25
C LEU A 142 -0.46 -14.57 3.24
N GLN A 143 -0.87 -15.60 3.97
CA GLN A 143 0.00 -16.37 4.86
C GLN A 143 1.06 -17.15 4.05
N THR A 144 0.67 -17.67 2.89
CA THR A 144 1.55 -18.37 1.94
C THR A 144 2.58 -17.39 1.37
N ALA A 145 2.12 -16.26 0.82
CA ALA A 145 2.98 -15.20 0.31
C ALA A 145 3.93 -14.65 1.39
N ARG A 146 3.46 -14.52 2.64
CA ARG A 146 4.31 -14.12 3.77
C ARG A 146 5.39 -15.16 4.08
N SER A 147 5.07 -16.44 3.98
CA SER A 147 6.04 -17.53 4.18
C SER A 147 7.09 -17.56 3.06
N GLU A 148 6.67 -17.35 1.82
CA GLU A 148 7.56 -17.17 0.67
C GLU A 148 8.49 -15.96 0.86
N LEU A 149 7.94 -14.82 1.33
CA LEU A 149 8.71 -13.62 1.60
C LEU A 149 9.69 -13.81 2.76
N HIS A 150 9.31 -14.52 3.82
CA HIS A 150 10.23 -14.93 4.90
C HIS A 150 11.34 -15.86 4.39
N ASN A 151 11.04 -16.76 3.44
CA ASN A 151 12.04 -17.62 2.81
C ASN A 151 13.01 -16.80 1.94
N VAL A 152 12.50 -15.82 1.19
CA VAL A 152 13.33 -14.84 0.46
C VAL A 152 14.20 -14.02 1.43
N HIS A 153 13.65 -13.61 2.58
CA HIS A 153 14.42 -12.89 3.61
C HIS A 153 15.48 -13.78 4.27
N GLY A 154 15.18 -15.06 4.52
CA GLY A 154 16.16 -16.03 5.00
C GLY A 154 17.30 -16.27 3.99
N LYS A 155 17.02 -16.18 2.68
CA LYS A 155 18.06 -16.16 1.64
C LYS A 155 18.91 -14.87 1.69
N VAL A 156 18.34 -13.72 2.08
CA VAL A 156 19.09 -12.47 2.27
C VAL A 156 20.09 -12.56 3.44
N ASP A 157 19.77 -13.30 4.49
CA ASP A 157 20.71 -13.55 5.60
C ASP A 157 21.90 -14.44 5.19
N ILE A 158 21.71 -15.32 4.19
CA ILE A 158 22.79 -16.14 3.62
C ILE A 158 23.75 -15.28 2.78
N ILE A 159 23.25 -14.28 2.06
CA ILE A 159 24.07 -13.27 1.37
C ILE A 159 25.00 -12.53 2.37
N LEU A 160 24.62 -12.44 3.65
CA LEU A 160 25.42 -11.82 4.70
C LEU A 160 26.71 -12.62 5.03
N ALA A 161 26.72 -13.94 4.84
CA ALA A 161 27.92 -14.77 5.01
C ALA A 161 28.91 -14.59 3.83
N GLU A 162 28.39 -14.37 2.61
CA GLU A 162 29.20 -14.11 1.41
C GLU A 162 29.77 -12.67 1.33
N LEU A 163 29.35 -11.76 2.23
CA LEU A 163 29.94 -10.43 2.37
C LEU A 163 31.44 -10.45 2.72
N GLN A 164 31.97 -11.55 3.24
CA GLN A 164 33.42 -11.70 3.42
C GLN A 164 34.16 -11.78 2.08
N SER A 165 33.56 -12.42 1.08
CA SER A 165 34.07 -12.52 -0.30
C SER A 165 33.91 -11.21 -1.08
N MET A 166 32.93 -10.37 -0.73
CA MET A 166 32.77 -9.02 -1.30
C MET A 166 33.82 -8.01 -0.80
N ARG A 167 34.65 -8.36 0.20
CA ARG A 167 35.78 -7.52 0.62
C ARG A 167 36.93 -7.52 -0.37
N THR A 168 36.94 -8.46 -1.31
CA THR A 168 37.95 -8.57 -2.35
C THR A 168 37.35 -8.28 -3.72
N ALA A 169 38.16 -7.66 -4.58
CA ALA A 169 37.95 -7.48 -6.00
C ALA A 169 38.86 -8.46 -6.77
N SER A 170 39.00 -9.67 -6.24
CA SER A 170 39.78 -10.76 -6.83
C SER A 170 38.94 -11.57 -7.82
N THR A 171 39.57 -12.52 -8.52
CA THR A 171 38.93 -13.37 -9.53
C THR A 171 37.63 -14.02 -9.05
N PRO A 172 37.53 -14.60 -7.82
CA PRO A 172 36.27 -15.14 -7.31
C PRO A 172 35.15 -14.08 -7.21
N GLY A 173 35.49 -12.86 -6.77
CA GLY A 173 34.53 -11.76 -6.71
C GLY A 173 34.04 -11.33 -8.09
N TRP A 174 34.91 -11.39 -9.10
CA TRP A 174 34.57 -11.12 -10.51
C TRP A 174 33.65 -12.21 -11.10
N ILE A 175 33.89 -13.47 -10.76
CA ILE A 175 33.03 -14.59 -11.15
C ILE A 175 31.63 -14.42 -10.55
N LEU A 176 31.53 -14.17 -9.24
CA LEU A 176 30.25 -13.93 -8.55
C LEU A 176 29.47 -12.74 -9.12
N TRP A 177 30.18 -11.71 -9.59
CA TRP A 177 29.56 -10.54 -10.22
C TRP A 177 28.74 -10.90 -11.48
N PHE A 178 29.24 -11.81 -12.31
CA PHE A 178 28.61 -12.20 -13.57
C PHE A 178 27.78 -13.48 -13.53
N LEU A 179 28.21 -14.48 -12.76
CA LEU A 179 27.59 -15.80 -12.71
C LEU A 179 26.74 -16.02 -11.47
N GLY A 180 27.02 -15.29 -10.39
CA GLY A 180 26.42 -15.58 -9.08
C GLY A 180 27.01 -16.86 -8.50
N ASN A 181 26.33 -17.46 -7.53
CA ASN A 181 26.77 -18.70 -6.91
C ASN A 181 25.79 -19.84 -7.25
N ASP A 182 26.26 -20.79 -8.06
CA ASP A 182 25.47 -21.96 -8.47
C ASP A 182 25.06 -22.84 -7.29
N SER A 183 25.88 -22.90 -6.23
CA SER A 183 25.61 -23.76 -5.07
C SER A 183 24.47 -23.27 -4.19
N THR A 184 24.26 -21.95 -4.14
CA THR A 184 23.19 -21.28 -3.38
C THR A 184 22.03 -20.82 -4.27
N GLN A 185 22.13 -21.05 -5.59
CA GLN A 185 21.24 -20.49 -6.62
C GLN A 185 21.15 -18.96 -6.56
N ASP A 186 22.25 -18.30 -6.23
CA ASP A 186 22.28 -16.84 -6.20
C ASP A 186 22.39 -16.29 -7.61
N ARG A 187 21.49 -15.36 -7.92
CA ARG A 187 21.57 -14.55 -9.14
C ARG A 187 22.90 -13.77 -9.18
N PRO A 188 23.43 -13.46 -10.37
CA PRO A 188 24.62 -12.63 -10.52
C PRO A 188 24.57 -11.36 -9.67
N PHE A 189 25.65 -11.05 -8.95
CA PHE A 189 25.61 -9.97 -7.95
C PHE A 189 25.42 -8.58 -8.60
N ARG A 190 25.68 -8.45 -9.90
CA ARG A 190 25.37 -7.24 -10.68
C ARG A 190 23.89 -6.87 -10.68
N CYS A 191 23.02 -7.87 -10.53
CA CYS A 191 21.56 -7.73 -10.54
C CYS A 191 20.98 -7.42 -9.15
N ILE A 192 21.81 -7.42 -8.10
CA ILE A 192 21.37 -7.10 -6.73
C ILE A 192 21.11 -5.58 -6.63
N HIS A 193 20.03 -5.21 -5.94
CA HIS A 193 19.73 -3.82 -5.59
C HIS A 193 20.09 -3.57 -4.11
N SER A 194 20.43 -2.33 -3.76
CA SER A 194 20.77 -1.99 -2.37
C SER A 194 19.60 -2.18 -1.40
N SER A 195 18.36 -2.15 -1.90
CA SER A 195 17.15 -2.49 -1.11
C SER A 195 17.11 -3.95 -0.68
N ASP A 196 17.83 -4.82 -1.40
CA ASP A 196 17.80 -6.27 -1.17
C ASP A 196 18.68 -6.67 0.02
N LEU A 197 19.42 -5.72 0.60
CA LEU A 197 20.34 -5.93 1.71
C LEU A 197 19.70 -5.43 3.01
N ALA A 198 19.67 -6.28 4.04
CA ALA A 198 18.98 -5.99 5.29
C ALA A 198 19.68 -4.90 6.13
N THR A 199 21.02 -4.89 6.17
CA THR A 199 21.79 -4.00 7.05
C THR A 199 22.41 -2.83 6.29
N GLU A 200 22.45 -1.65 6.92
CA GLU A 200 23.11 -0.46 6.35
C GLU A 200 24.61 -0.69 6.09
N ALA A 201 25.27 -1.51 6.92
CA ALA A 201 26.66 -1.89 6.70
C ALA A 201 26.84 -2.70 5.40
N ALA A 202 25.95 -3.66 5.13
CA ALA A 202 25.95 -4.43 3.90
C ALA A 202 25.63 -3.57 2.68
N LYS A 203 24.63 -2.67 2.78
CA LYS A 203 24.29 -1.70 1.74
C LYS A 203 25.48 -0.84 1.34
N ASN A 204 26.13 -0.23 2.33
CA ASN A 204 27.29 0.64 2.11
C ASN A 204 28.45 -0.11 1.46
N MET A 205 28.73 -1.34 1.92
CA MET A 205 29.78 -2.17 1.33
C MET A 205 29.45 -2.58 -0.11
N TYR A 206 28.22 -3.04 -0.37
CA TYR A 206 27.78 -3.42 -1.71
C TYR A 206 27.84 -2.25 -2.69
N VAL A 207 27.39 -1.06 -2.31
CA VAL A 207 27.47 0.14 -3.17
C VAL A 207 28.92 0.45 -3.53
N HIS A 208 29.84 0.38 -2.57
CA HIS A 208 31.26 0.62 -2.81
C HIS A 208 31.87 -0.45 -3.74
N TRP A 209 31.54 -1.71 -3.51
CA TRP A 209 31.98 -2.84 -4.32
C TRP A 209 31.42 -2.78 -5.76
N LYS A 210 30.13 -2.52 -5.91
CA LYS A 210 29.43 -2.30 -7.19
C LYS A 210 30.07 -1.20 -8.02
N HIS A 211 30.50 -0.12 -7.38
CA HIS A 211 31.21 0.96 -8.06
C HIS A 211 32.56 0.48 -8.63
N VAL A 212 33.32 -0.30 -7.86
CA VAL A 212 34.60 -0.87 -8.31
C VAL A 212 34.38 -1.85 -9.46
N MET A 213 33.41 -2.77 -9.34
CA MET A 213 33.14 -3.78 -10.37
C MET A 213 32.71 -3.14 -11.69
N ARG A 214 31.80 -2.17 -11.67
CA ARG A 214 31.42 -1.42 -12.89
C ARG A 214 32.59 -0.71 -13.55
N ARG A 215 33.51 -0.17 -12.76
CA ARG A 215 34.67 0.51 -13.34
C ARG A 215 35.66 -0.48 -13.96
N MET A 216 35.75 -1.68 -13.41
CA MET A 216 36.50 -2.78 -14.02
C MET A 216 35.84 -3.27 -15.31
N GLU A 217 34.52 -3.25 -15.41
CA GLU A 217 33.79 -3.49 -16.67
C GLU A 217 34.16 -2.46 -17.74
N ASP A 218 34.16 -1.17 -17.38
CA ASP A 218 34.55 -0.10 -18.31
C ASP A 218 35.98 -0.31 -18.85
N ILE A 219 36.90 -0.81 -18.00
CA ILE A 219 38.28 -1.12 -18.41
C ILE A 219 38.28 -2.27 -19.42
N PHE A 220 37.53 -3.34 -19.15
CA PHE A 220 37.42 -4.45 -20.08
C PHE A 220 36.83 -4.02 -21.42
N GLU A 221 35.75 -3.24 -21.38
CA GLU A 221 35.08 -2.72 -22.58
C GLU A 221 36.01 -1.80 -23.38
N ALA A 222 36.82 -0.98 -22.72
CA ALA A 222 37.81 -0.14 -23.39
C ALA A 222 38.94 -0.94 -24.08
N GLU A 223 39.37 -2.07 -23.50
CA GLU A 223 40.45 -2.90 -24.05
C GLU A 223 39.98 -3.86 -25.15
N THR A 224 38.74 -4.35 -25.07
CA THR A 224 38.23 -5.41 -25.95
C THR A 224 37.16 -4.94 -26.94
N GLY A 225 36.53 -3.78 -26.69
CA GLY A 225 35.41 -3.27 -27.47
C GLY A 225 34.09 -4.01 -27.28
N ALA A 226 34.02 -4.96 -26.33
CA ALA A 226 32.83 -5.75 -26.02
C ALA A 226 32.59 -5.80 -24.51
N LYS A 227 31.37 -6.13 -24.09
CA LYS A 227 31.09 -6.34 -22.66
C LYS A 227 31.32 -7.80 -22.28
N PRO A 228 31.78 -8.09 -21.04
CA PRO A 228 32.02 -9.47 -20.58
C PRO A 228 30.77 -10.37 -20.58
N HIS A 229 29.59 -9.80 -20.79
CA HIS A 229 28.29 -10.45 -20.66
C HIS A 229 27.41 -10.31 -21.91
N ASP A 230 27.96 -9.91 -23.06
CA ASP A 230 27.20 -9.85 -24.33
C ASP A 230 26.79 -11.26 -24.84
N HIS A 231 27.26 -12.33 -24.19
CA HIS A 231 26.81 -13.70 -24.40
C HIS A 231 25.61 -14.03 -23.50
N ASP A 232 24.56 -14.67 -24.06
CA ASP A 232 23.33 -15.07 -23.34
C ASP A 232 23.58 -15.86 -22.03
N ARG A 233 24.74 -16.52 -21.93
CA ARG A 233 25.27 -17.06 -20.67
C ARG A 233 26.80 -17.14 -20.75
N PRO A 234 27.56 -16.21 -20.15
CA PRO A 234 29.02 -16.27 -20.20
C PRO A 234 29.50 -17.53 -19.45
N SER A 235 30.49 -18.23 -20.00
CA SER A 235 31.07 -19.40 -19.34
C SER A 235 32.01 -18.97 -18.21
N ASP A 236 32.14 -19.79 -17.16
CA ASP A 236 33.07 -19.54 -16.05
C ASP A 236 34.50 -19.26 -16.52
N ARG A 237 34.95 -20.01 -17.53
CA ARG A 237 36.25 -19.79 -18.17
C ARG A 237 36.34 -18.42 -18.84
N HIS A 238 35.33 -18.00 -19.59
CA HIS A 238 35.31 -16.69 -20.25
C HIS A 238 35.36 -15.55 -19.22
N VAL A 239 34.57 -15.64 -18.14
CA VAL A 239 34.56 -14.64 -17.07
C VAL A 239 35.92 -14.58 -16.38
N THR A 240 36.54 -15.72 -16.11
CA THR A 240 37.90 -15.79 -15.54
C THR A 240 38.95 -15.15 -16.46
N GLU A 241 38.92 -15.47 -17.75
CA GLU A 241 39.84 -14.89 -18.74
C GLU A 241 39.63 -13.37 -18.88
N SER A 242 38.38 -12.89 -18.77
CA SER A 242 38.06 -11.46 -18.81
C SER A 242 38.66 -10.68 -17.63
N PHE A 243 38.72 -11.29 -16.44
CA PHE A 243 39.41 -10.69 -15.29
C PHE A 243 40.89 -10.50 -15.58
N GLY A 244 41.53 -11.49 -16.23
CA GLY A 244 42.93 -11.41 -16.63
C GLY A 244 43.23 -10.23 -17.56
N VAL A 245 42.28 -9.82 -18.42
CA VAL A 245 42.43 -8.62 -19.26
C VAL A 245 42.41 -7.36 -18.40
N VAL A 246 41.44 -7.24 -17.49
CA VAL A 246 41.34 -6.10 -16.57
C VAL A 246 42.58 -6.00 -15.67
N PHE A 247 43.06 -7.13 -15.17
CA PHE A 247 44.22 -7.18 -14.29
C PHE A 247 45.53 -6.80 -15.00
N ARG A 248 45.65 -6.99 -16.32
CA ARG A 248 46.82 -6.47 -17.08
C ARG A 248 46.90 -4.94 -17.04
N VAL A 249 45.75 -4.25 -17.03
CA VAL A 249 45.68 -2.79 -16.96
C VAL A 249 45.86 -2.31 -15.52
N LEU A 250 45.22 -2.98 -14.55
CA LEU A 250 45.28 -2.59 -13.13
C LEU A 250 46.57 -3.01 -12.43
N GLY A 251 47.15 -4.15 -12.79
CA GLY A 251 48.33 -4.77 -12.18
C GLY A 251 49.51 -3.81 -12.03
N PRO A 252 49.93 -3.10 -13.09
CA PRO A 252 51.00 -2.10 -13.01
C PRO A 252 50.72 -0.95 -12.04
N GLN A 253 49.46 -0.58 -11.85
CA GLN A 253 49.03 0.49 -10.95
C GLN A 253 48.93 0.02 -9.48
N LEU A 254 48.75 -1.28 -9.26
CA LEU A 254 48.72 -1.92 -7.94
C LEU A 254 50.12 -2.03 -7.32
N THR A 255 51.15 -2.17 -8.16
CA THR A 255 52.55 -2.04 -7.75
C THR A 255 52.92 -0.55 -7.66
N GLY A 256 52.62 0.08 -6.53
CA GLY A 256 53.19 1.40 -6.24
C GLY A 256 54.73 1.37 -6.30
N ARG A 257 55.38 2.54 -6.30
CA ARG A 257 56.86 2.80 -6.37
C ARG A 257 57.80 1.79 -5.68
N ASN A 258 57.30 0.99 -4.75
CA ASN A 258 58.02 -0.08 -4.09
C ASN A 258 57.87 -1.41 -4.86
N LYS A 259 58.79 -1.67 -5.81
CA LYS A 259 58.88 -2.90 -6.63
C LYS A 259 58.92 -4.22 -5.84
N LYS A 260 59.09 -4.19 -4.51
CA LYS A 260 59.17 -5.36 -3.63
C LYS A 260 57.81 -5.91 -3.18
N ARG A 261 56.71 -5.15 -3.30
CA ARG A 261 55.35 -5.63 -2.94
C ARG A 261 54.57 -5.95 -4.21
N LYS A 262 54.77 -7.15 -4.74
CA LYS A 262 53.83 -7.74 -5.70
C LYS A 262 52.58 -8.12 -4.90
N ARG A 263 51.45 -7.45 -5.15
CA ARG A 263 50.18 -7.80 -4.50
C ARG A 263 49.59 -8.98 -5.26
N ASP A 264 49.27 -10.03 -4.53
CA ASP A 264 48.68 -11.25 -5.09
C ASP A 264 47.29 -10.95 -5.66
N GLU A 265 46.97 -11.57 -6.79
CA GLU A 265 45.71 -11.43 -7.53
C GLU A 265 44.53 -11.97 -6.72
N THR A 266 44.81 -12.91 -5.82
CA THR A 266 43.83 -13.65 -5.02
C THR A 266 43.18 -12.83 -3.91
N ASP A 267 43.84 -11.75 -3.43
CA ASP A 267 43.46 -11.05 -2.18
C ASP A 267 43.39 -9.51 -2.32
N LEU A 268 42.86 -9.04 -3.44
CA LEU A 268 42.82 -7.62 -3.74
C LEU A 268 41.68 -6.89 -3.02
N LYS A 269 41.96 -6.07 -2.00
CA LYS A 269 40.91 -5.33 -1.28
C LYS A 269 40.24 -4.25 -2.13
N VAL A 270 38.91 -4.16 -2.05
CA VAL A 270 38.08 -3.19 -2.81
C VAL A 270 38.52 -1.74 -2.62
N ALA A 271 38.80 -1.33 -1.38
CA ALA A 271 39.26 0.03 -1.07
C ALA A 271 40.58 0.40 -1.77
N THR A 272 41.46 -0.60 -1.98
CA THR A 272 42.70 -0.39 -2.74
C THR A 272 42.41 -0.11 -4.20
N VAL A 273 41.56 -0.93 -4.82
CA VAL A 273 41.22 -0.80 -6.24
C VAL A 273 40.51 0.53 -6.48
N SER A 274 39.55 0.88 -5.63
CA SER A 274 38.86 2.17 -5.64
C SER A 274 39.82 3.36 -5.61
N GLY A 275 40.82 3.34 -4.72
CA GLY A 275 41.83 4.40 -4.64
C GLY A 275 42.71 4.52 -5.89
N ILE A 276 42.99 3.42 -6.59
CA ILE A 276 43.74 3.40 -7.84
C ILE A 276 42.89 3.95 -8.99
N LEU A 277 41.65 3.47 -9.10
CA LEU A 277 40.70 3.94 -10.11
C LEU A 277 40.47 5.45 -10.02
N HIS A 278 40.37 5.99 -8.80
CA HIS A 278 40.27 7.43 -8.58
C HIS A 278 41.52 8.19 -9.07
N LYS A 279 42.73 7.66 -8.84
CA LYS A 279 43.98 8.25 -9.36
C LYS A 279 44.07 8.19 -10.88
N MET A 280 43.69 7.07 -11.48
CA MET A 280 43.68 6.92 -12.94
C MET A 280 42.73 7.93 -13.59
N LYS A 281 41.54 8.14 -13.01
CA LYS A 281 40.59 9.15 -13.48
C LYS A 281 41.16 10.56 -13.41
N ARG A 282 41.92 10.90 -12.36
CA ARG A 282 42.59 12.20 -12.22
C ARG A 282 43.77 12.40 -13.18
N SER A 283 44.42 11.32 -13.62
CA SER A 283 45.57 11.41 -14.54
C SER A 283 45.15 11.53 -16.02
N ALA A 284 43.87 11.33 -16.33
CA ALA A 284 43.31 11.44 -17.67
C ALA A 284 42.75 12.86 -17.99
N TYR A 285 42.81 13.77 -17.02
CA TYR A 285 42.53 15.21 -17.14
C TYR A 285 43.80 15.99 -16.82
#